data_AF-A0A2M9P943-F1
#
_entry.id   AF-A0A2M9P943-F1
#
_cell.length_a   1.000
_cell.length_b   1.000
_cell.length_c   1.000
_cell.angle_alpha   90.00
_cell.angle_beta   90.00
_cell.angle_gamma   90.00
#
_symmetry.space_group_name_H-M   'P 1'
#
loop_
_entity.id
_entity.type
_entity.pdbx_description
1 polymer ?
#
loop_
_entity_poly.entity_id
_entity_poly.type
_entity_poly.pdbx_seq_one_letter_code
_entity_poly.pdbx_strand_id
1 'polypeptide(L)'
;LDPGRHALKPVEMMREIGDVVLARRDIGVAYHLAVVVDDAAQAITHVVRGADLAEATPLHRLLQALLDLPAPLWLHHRLIRDETGKRLAKRDDARSLAALRAEGRTPAEIRALLAPAATEG
;
A
#
# COMPACT_ATOMS: atom_id res chain seq x y z
N LEU A 1 -2.41 -10.73 -6.90
CA LEU A 1 -2.96 -10.34 -5.58
C LEU A 1 -4.46 -10.30 -5.72
N ASP A 2 -5.17 -10.97 -4.81
CA ASP A 2 -6.62 -11.10 -4.86
C ASP A 2 -7.29 -9.75 -4.57
N PRO A 3 -8.02 -9.15 -5.52
CA PRO A 3 -8.72 -7.88 -5.30
C PRO A 3 -10.04 -8.09 -4.56
N GLY A 4 -10.49 -7.07 -3.82
CA GLY A 4 -11.80 -7.06 -3.18
C GLY A 4 -11.74 -7.20 -1.67
N ARG A 5 -12.74 -7.89 -1.08
CA ARG A 5 -12.83 -8.06 0.38
C ARG A 5 -11.99 -9.24 0.83
N HIS A 6 -11.05 -9.00 1.74
CA HIS A 6 -10.26 -10.07 2.33
C HIS A 6 -11.00 -10.70 3.53
N ALA A 7 -11.17 -12.01 3.50
CA ALA A 7 -11.78 -12.78 4.58
C ALA A 7 -10.84 -12.89 5.79
N LEU A 8 -11.42 -12.96 6.98
CA LEU A 8 -10.67 -13.28 8.19
C LEU A 8 -10.40 -14.79 8.22
N LYS A 9 -9.16 -15.14 8.56
CA LYS A 9 -8.75 -16.54 8.74
C LYS A 9 -8.03 -16.68 10.08
N PRO A 10 -8.76 -16.68 11.20
CA PRO A 10 -8.17 -16.49 12.53
C PRO A 10 -7.04 -17.47 12.86
N VAL A 11 -7.20 -18.76 12.52
CA VAL A 11 -6.18 -19.79 12.78
C VAL A 11 -4.90 -19.55 11.99
N GLU A 12 -5.00 -19.17 10.71
CA GLU A 12 -3.84 -18.82 9.87
C GLU A 12 -3.18 -17.54 10.40
N MET A 13 -3.98 -16.51 10.68
CA MET A 13 -3.51 -15.21 11.18
C MET A 13 -2.75 -15.33 12.50
N MET A 14 -3.23 -16.14 13.45
CA MET A 14 -2.54 -16.38 14.73
C MET A 14 -1.16 -17.01 14.53
N ARG A 15 -0.98 -17.83 13.48
CA ARG A 15 0.31 -18.47 13.16
C ARG A 15 1.25 -17.56 12.40
N GLU A 16 0.71 -16.73 11.50
CA GLU A 16 1.51 -15.95 10.54
C GLU A 16 1.84 -14.53 11.03
N ILE A 17 0.95 -13.90 11.80
CA ILE A 17 1.10 -12.49 12.22
C ILE A 17 1.81 -12.39 13.57
N GLY A 18 1.43 -13.23 14.53
CA GLY A 18 1.91 -13.13 15.91
C GLY A 18 1.51 -11.82 16.60
N ASP A 19 2.27 -11.44 17.65
CA ASP A 19 2.02 -10.22 18.40
C ASP A 19 2.56 -8.99 17.66
N VAL A 20 1.66 -8.03 17.42
CA VAL A 20 1.99 -6.79 16.71
C VAL A 20 2.06 -5.63 17.68
N VAL A 21 3.16 -4.89 17.61
CA VAL A 21 3.32 -3.64 18.38
C VAL A 21 2.43 -2.55 17.79
N LEU A 22 1.37 -2.16 18.51
CA LEU A 22 0.42 -1.14 18.08
C LEU A 22 0.79 0.29 18.50
N ALA A 23 1.59 0.44 19.54
CA ALA A 23 2.11 1.73 19.98
C ALA A 23 3.43 1.56 20.73
N ARG A 24 4.29 2.59 20.67
CA ARG A 24 5.52 2.69 21.47
C ARG A 24 5.58 4.06 22.12
N ARG A 25 6.13 4.13 23.34
CA ARG A 25 6.25 5.37 24.13
C ARG A 25 6.84 6.53 23.33
N ASP A 26 7.86 6.27 22.51
CA ASP A 26 8.64 7.33 21.85
C ASP A 26 8.25 7.60 20.39
N ILE A 27 7.41 6.75 19.79
CA ILE A 27 7.13 6.76 18.32
C ILE A 27 5.64 7.01 18.04
N GLY A 28 4.79 6.94 19.07
CA GLY A 28 3.34 7.05 18.93
C GLY A 28 2.70 5.73 18.47
N VAL A 29 1.62 5.84 17.70
CA VAL A 29 0.87 4.69 17.18
C VAL A 29 1.54 4.09 15.94
N ALA A 30 1.48 2.77 15.81
CA ALA A 30 1.97 2.07 14.64
C ALA A 30 1.12 2.41 13.42
N TYR A 31 1.76 2.46 12.25
CA TYR A 31 1.11 2.65 10.95
C TYR A 31 -0.15 1.77 10.77
N HIS A 32 -0.10 0.51 11.22
CA HIS A 32 -1.21 -0.43 11.06
C HIS A 32 -2.47 -0.01 11.82
N LEU A 33 -2.32 0.56 13.01
CA LEU A 33 -3.45 1.07 13.78
C LEU A 33 -3.94 2.39 13.21
N ALA A 34 -3.03 3.32 12.91
CA ALA A 34 -3.37 4.64 12.38
C ALA A 34 -4.20 4.53 11.10
N VAL A 35 -3.73 3.78 10.09
CA VAL A 35 -4.44 3.64 8.81
C VAL A 35 -5.83 3.06 8.97
N VAL A 36 -5.99 2.04 9.82
CA VAL A 36 -7.29 1.39 10.02
C VAL A 36 -8.30 2.35 10.64
N VAL A 37 -7.87 3.15 11.61
CA VAL A 37 -8.72 4.14 12.27
C VAL A 37 -9.04 5.30 11.34
N ASP A 38 -8.04 5.83 10.63
CA ASP A 38 -8.20 6.96 9.72
C ASP A 38 -9.11 6.60 8.53
N ASP A 39 -8.90 5.43 7.89
CA ASP A 39 -9.73 4.95 6.79
C ASP A 39 -11.21 4.84 7.22
N ALA A 40 -11.47 4.33 8.43
CA ALA A 40 -12.82 4.22 8.96
C ALA A 40 -13.44 5.60 9.26
N ALA A 41 -12.68 6.50 9.91
CA ALA A 41 -13.12 7.86 10.23
C ALA A 41 -13.43 8.68 8.98
N GLN A 42 -12.70 8.44 7.88
CA GLN A 42 -12.89 9.10 6.59
C GLN A 42 -13.87 8.37 5.66
N ALA A 43 -14.49 7.28 6.13
CA ALA A 43 -15.42 6.46 5.36
C ALA A 43 -14.84 5.93 4.02
N ILE A 44 -13.57 5.54 4.03
CA ILE A 44 -12.90 4.97 2.86
C ILE A 44 -13.55 3.63 2.49
N THR A 45 -14.03 3.53 1.25
CA THR A 45 -14.66 2.33 0.71
C THR A 45 -13.71 1.50 -0.16
N HIS A 46 -12.66 2.12 -0.71
CA HIS A 46 -11.69 1.51 -1.61
C HIS A 46 -10.28 1.94 -1.25
N VAL A 47 -9.41 0.96 -0.99
CA VAL A 47 -8.00 1.18 -0.69
C VAL A 47 -7.18 0.71 -1.89
N VAL A 48 -6.63 1.67 -2.64
CA VAL A 48 -5.73 1.42 -3.78
C VAL A 48 -4.30 1.72 -3.35
N ARG A 49 -3.44 0.70 -3.31
CA ARG A 49 -2.05 0.83 -2.83
C ARG A 49 -1.08 -0.11 -3.53
N GLY A 50 0.21 0.06 -3.33
CA GLY A 50 1.23 -0.79 -3.94
C GLY A 50 1.17 -2.24 -3.46
N ALA A 51 1.55 -3.17 -4.34
CA ALA A 51 1.63 -4.61 -4.05
C ALA A 51 2.60 -4.97 -2.91
N ASP A 52 3.53 -4.09 -2.57
CA ASP A 52 4.42 -4.21 -1.42
C ASP A 52 3.69 -4.13 -0.07
N LEU A 53 2.52 -3.51 -0.02
CA LEU A 53 1.70 -3.42 1.20
C LEU A 53 0.67 -4.56 1.31
N ALA A 54 0.66 -5.52 0.39
CA ALA A 54 -0.32 -6.60 0.38
C ALA A 54 -0.25 -7.48 1.64
N GLU A 55 0.96 -7.78 2.11
CA GLU A 55 1.21 -8.60 3.31
C GLU A 55 0.72 -7.94 4.61
N ALA A 56 0.51 -6.62 4.62
CA ALA A 56 -0.06 -5.92 5.77
C ALA A 56 -1.60 -6.05 5.84
N THR A 57 -2.26 -6.47 4.75
CA THR A 57 -3.73 -6.51 4.64
C THR A 57 -4.40 -7.44 5.64
N PRO A 58 -3.89 -8.66 5.91
CA PRO A 58 -4.46 -9.55 6.93
C PRO A 58 -4.51 -8.89 8.32
N LEU A 59 -3.45 -8.18 8.70
CA LEU A 59 -3.38 -7.44 9.95
C LEU A 59 -4.38 -6.27 9.99
N HIS A 60 -4.46 -5.47 8.91
CA HIS A 60 -5.45 -4.39 8.83
C HIS A 60 -6.89 -4.92 8.93
N ARG A 61 -7.18 -6.05 8.27
CA ARG A 61 -8.48 -6.73 8.38
C ARG A 61 -8.78 -7.19 9.80
N LEU A 62 -7.79 -7.79 10.47
CA LEU A 62 -7.94 -8.24 11.85
C LEU A 62 -8.25 -7.06 12.77
N LEU A 63 -7.50 -5.95 12.66
CA LEU A 63 -7.74 -4.75 13.47
C LEU A 63 -9.13 -4.16 13.23
N GLN A 64 -9.58 -4.07 11.97
CA GLN A 64 -10.93 -3.62 11.65
C GLN A 64 -12.00 -4.48 12.34
N ALA A 65 -11.83 -5.81 12.32
CA ALA A 65 -12.77 -6.71 12.96
C ALA A 65 -12.79 -6.59 14.48
N LEU A 66 -11.62 -6.46 15.11
CA LEU A 66 -11.49 -6.32 16.57
C LEU A 66 -12.03 -4.99 17.08
N LEU A 67 -11.97 -3.94 16.26
CA LEU A 67 -12.43 -2.58 16.59
C LEU A 67 -13.84 -2.28 16.08
N ASP A 68 -14.54 -3.27 15.50
CA ASP A 68 -15.87 -3.12 14.89
C ASP A 68 -15.94 -2.02 13.82
N LEU A 69 -14.92 -1.96 12.96
CA LEU A 69 -14.78 -0.98 11.88
C LEU A 69 -15.13 -1.59 10.51
N PRO A 70 -15.63 -0.77 9.56
CA PRO A 70 -15.97 -1.23 8.22
C PRO A 70 -14.73 -1.73 7.46
N ALA A 71 -14.93 -2.78 6.66
CA ALA A 71 -13.92 -3.28 5.74
C ALA A 71 -14.07 -2.62 4.35
N PRO A 72 -13.04 -1.97 3.80
CA PRO A 72 -13.07 -1.48 2.42
C PRO A 72 -12.90 -2.63 1.41
N LEU A 73 -12.80 -2.26 0.13
CA LEU A 73 -12.32 -3.10 -0.97
C LEU A 73 -10.86 -2.76 -1.25
N TRP A 74 -10.00 -3.77 -1.39
CA TRP A 74 -8.58 -3.54 -1.68
C TRP A 74 -8.25 -3.79 -3.15
N LEU A 75 -7.41 -2.91 -3.70
CA LEU A 75 -6.74 -3.10 -4.98
C LEU A 75 -5.25 -2.82 -4.81
N HIS A 76 -4.45 -3.87 -5.01
CA HIS A 76 -3.00 -3.77 -4.92
C HIS A 76 -2.39 -3.64 -6.32
N HIS A 77 -1.91 -2.46 -6.67
CA HIS A 77 -1.34 -2.19 -7.99
C HIS A 77 0.13 -2.64 -8.09
N ARG A 78 0.57 -2.92 -9.32
CA ARG A 78 1.98 -3.27 -9.61
C ARG A 78 2.91 -2.12 -9.20
N LEU A 79 4.10 -2.49 -8.73
CA LEU A 79 5.14 -1.51 -8.40
C LEU A 79 5.77 -0.97 -9.68
N ILE A 80 6.14 0.30 -9.66
CA ILE A 80 6.84 0.94 -10.77
C ILE A 80 8.26 0.35 -10.87
N ARG A 81 8.66 0.00 -12.08
CA ARG A 81 9.97 -0.56 -12.41
C ARG A 81 10.69 0.37 -13.38
N ASP A 82 12.01 0.33 -13.38
CA ASP A 82 12.80 0.97 -14.42
C ASP A 82 12.82 0.16 -15.73
N GLU A 83 13.53 0.71 -16.72
CA GLU A 83 13.70 0.11 -18.06
C GLU A 83 14.41 -1.24 -18.02
N THR A 84 15.12 -1.56 -16.94
CA THR A 84 15.78 -2.86 -16.71
C THR A 84 14.89 -3.84 -15.93
N GLY A 85 13.66 -3.44 -15.60
CA GLY A 85 12.74 -4.21 -14.78
C GLY A 85 13.06 -4.20 -13.27
N LYS A 86 14.08 -3.46 -12.83
CA LYS A 86 14.40 -3.31 -11.41
C LYS A 86 13.34 -2.43 -10.74
N ARG A 87 12.90 -2.83 -9.54
CA ARG A 87 11.94 -2.04 -8.74
C ARG A 87 12.57 -0.70 -8.39
N LEU A 88 11.88 0.39 -8.71
CA LEU A 88 12.31 1.71 -8.24
C LEU A 88 12.19 1.76 -6.73
N ALA A 89 13.31 2.01 -6.05
CA ALA A 89 13.35 2.19 -4.61
C ALA A 89 13.69 3.65 -4.29
N LYS A 90 13.32 4.09 -3.09
CA LYS A 90 13.61 5.45 -2.58
C LYS A 90 15.11 5.82 -2.56
N ARG A 91 16.00 4.85 -2.79
CA ARG A 91 17.46 4.99 -2.87
C ARG A 91 17.94 5.37 -4.27
N ASP A 92 17.11 5.19 -5.30
CA ASP A 92 17.41 5.58 -6.68
C ASP A 92 17.06 7.08 -6.85
N ASP A 93 17.86 7.95 -6.22
CA ASP A 93 17.64 9.40 -6.07
C ASP A 93 17.42 10.13 -7.40
N ALA A 94 17.97 9.58 -8.49
CA ALA A 94 17.85 10.05 -9.86
C ALA A 94 16.42 10.05 -10.43
N ARG A 95 15.41 9.55 -9.70
CA ARG A 95 14.01 9.50 -10.18
C ARG A 95 12.97 10.07 -9.22
N SER A 96 13.37 10.91 -8.25
CA SER A 96 12.38 11.63 -7.44
C SER A 96 11.56 12.62 -8.30
N LEU A 97 10.32 12.93 -7.91
CA LEU A 97 9.51 13.95 -8.59
C LEU A 97 10.18 15.34 -8.58
N ALA A 98 11.05 15.60 -7.60
CA ALA A 98 11.83 16.84 -7.53
C ALA A 98 12.96 16.84 -8.56
N ALA A 99 13.71 15.75 -8.69
CA ALA A 99 14.77 15.59 -9.69
C ALA A 99 14.22 15.71 -11.11
N LEU A 100 13.15 14.97 -11.44
CA LEU A 100 12.50 15.02 -12.77
C LEU A 100 12.02 16.43 -13.11
N ARG A 101 11.57 17.19 -12.12
CA ARG A 101 11.16 18.59 -12.31
C ARG A 101 12.35 19.52 -12.52
N ALA A 102 13.45 19.32 -11.79
CA ALA A 102 14.69 20.07 -11.98
C ALA A 102 15.31 19.81 -13.36
N GLU A 103 15.10 18.61 -13.93
CA GLU A 103 15.45 18.25 -15.30
C GLU A 103 14.51 18.86 -16.37
N GLY A 104 13.47 19.60 -15.97
CA GLY A 104 12.53 20.25 -16.87
C GLY A 104 11.40 19.36 -17.38
N ARG A 105 11.22 18.15 -16.83
CA ARG A 105 10.11 17.29 -17.25
C ARG A 105 8.77 17.85 -16.80
N THR A 106 7.81 17.82 -17.72
CA THR A 106 6.42 18.20 -17.51
C THR A 106 5.63 17.09 -16.80
N PRO A 107 4.52 17.43 -16.11
CA PRO A 107 3.62 16.41 -15.55
C PRO A 107 3.06 15.43 -16.60
N ALA A 108 2.90 15.86 -17.86
CA ALA A 108 2.42 15.00 -18.94
C ALA A 108 3.47 13.93 -19.30
N GLU A 109 4.73 14.34 -19.44
CA GLU A 109 5.84 13.41 -19.67
C GLU A 109 5.99 12.41 -18.52
N ILE A 110 5.90 12.87 -17.26
CA ILE A 110 5.97 11.98 -16.09
C ILE A 110 4.83 10.96 -16.09
N ARG A 111 3.59 11.38 -16.40
CA ARG A 111 2.46 10.45 -16.50
C ARG A 111 2.63 9.43 -17.63
N ALA A 112 3.23 9.83 -18.75
CA ALA A 112 3.51 8.90 -19.85
C ALA A 112 4.47 7.77 -19.43
N LEU A 113 5.39 8.03 -18.49
CA LEU A 113 6.28 7.00 -17.92
C LEU A 113 5.52 5.94 -17.09
N LEU A 114 4.30 6.25 -16.64
CA LEU A 114 3.45 5.36 -15.84
C LEU A 114 2.43 4.60 -16.69
N ALA A 115 2.37 4.88 -18.00
CA ALA A 115 1.48 4.16 -18.90
C ALA A 115 1.83 2.66 -18.82
N PRO A 116 0.83 1.77 -18.73
CA PRO A 116 1.11 0.35 -18.79
C PRO A 116 1.88 0.06 -20.08
N ALA A 117 2.95 -0.75 -20.00
CA ALA A 117 3.54 -1.32 -21.20
C ALA A 117 2.39 -1.90 -22.04
N ALA A 118 2.33 -1.52 -23.32
CA ALA A 118 1.29 -1.98 -24.22
C ALA A 118 1.14 -3.49 -24.02
N THR A 119 -0.03 -3.93 -23.60
CA THR A 119 -0.36 -5.34 -23.51
C THR A 119 -0.30 -5.88 -24.92
N GLU A 120 0.81 -6.53 -25.27
CA GLU A 120 0.80 -7.54 -26.33
C GLU A 120 -0.21 -8.61 -25.90
N GLY A 121 -1.11 -8.94 -26.81
CA GLY A 121 -2.30 -9.76 -26.59
C GLY A 121 -2.03 -11.22 -26.27
#